data_AF-A0A371FXT1-F1
#
_entry.id   AF-A0A371FXT1-F1
#
_cell.length_a   1.000
_cell.length_b   1.000
_cell.length_c   1.000
_cell.angle_alpha   90.00
_cell.angle_beta   90.00
_cell.angle_gamma   90.00
#
_symmetry.space_group_name_H-M   'P 1'
#
loop_
_entity.id
_entity.type
_entity.pdbx_description
1 polymer ?
#
loop_
_entity_poly.entity_id
_entity_poly.type
_entity_poly.pdbx_seq_one_letter_code
_entity_poly.pdbx_strand_id
1 'polypeptide(L)'
;GNQSPGRAASQISSSLSSPSSSSTSGSAEVLPFEIWYRDNSEDDLSLDPYSWVDLEVKKVFSTFTRGSALLGTAKVICQLGPWSVAVHPCRPDEPAHVQPSAEDPPFFFLYETLPSKLGIKLPFTSFERSVLRALNVAPTQLHPNSWGFVRAFELICEDLGRAPSLSVFFWFFSLRKAAKVGWTSLSSRPKRKLLKPFLESFKVFKDRFYKVSQGAVGPIILIDSSGDPYFPLYWTPQPAVSVTVAEKDLEGWEKEFVAELHGFRVLSTAEIIKGSGFSAKYLKNIRKKLSQASAKP
;
A
#
# COMPACT_ATOMS: atom_id res chain seq x y z
N GLY A 1 -61.18 6.16 -37.44
CA GLY A 1 -59.98 5.71 -38.18
C GLY A 1 -59.36 6.90 -38.87
N ASN A 2 -58.05 6.87 -39.12
CA ASN A 2 -57.23 7.80 -39.92
C ASN A 2 -57.21 9.29 -39.44
N GLN A 3 -56.13 10.06 -39.58
CA GLN A 3 -54.71 9.80 -39.95
C GLN A 3 -53.83 10.96 -39.41
N SER A 4 -52.51 10.87 -39.58
CA SER A 4 -51.47 11.80 -39.09
C SER A 4 -51.55 13.25 -39.63
N PRO A 5 -50.70 14.15 -39.11
CA PRO A 5 -49.66 14.67 -40.01
C PRO A 5 -48.25 14.90 -39.40
N GLY A 6 -47.22 14.80 -40.24
CA GLY A 6 -46.09 15.74 -40.27
C GLY A 6 -44.86 15.56 -39.34
N ARG A 7 -43.78 14.96 -39.88
CA ARG A 7 -42.36 15.23 -39.52
C ARG A 7 -41.84 16.36 -40.44
N ALA A 8 -40.79 17.15 -40.17
CA ALA A 8 -39.78 17.28 -39.10
C ALA A 8 -39.34 18.79 -39.06
N ALA A 9 -38.28 19.31 -38.42
CA ALA A 9 -37.15 18.80 -37.63
C ALA A 9 -36.67 19.90 -36.64
N SER A 10 -35.98 19.55 -35.55
CA SER A 10 -35.33 20.54 -34.67
C SER A 10 -33.81 20.42 -34.76
N GLN A 11 -33.13 21.57 -34.70
CA GLN A 11 -31.67 21.69 -34.77
C GLN A 11 -31.03 21.20 -33.46
N ILE A 12 -29.98 20.39 -33.57
CA ILE A 12 -29.05 20.14 -32.46
C ILE A 12 -27.78 20.92 -32.80
N SER A 13 -27.55 22.02 -32.09
CA SER A 13 -26.30 22.76 -32.15
C SER A 13 -25.19 21.97 -31.44
N SER A 14 -24.05 21.90 -32.11
CA SER A 14 -22.83 21.28 -31.60
C SER A 14 -22.21 22.12 -30.48
N SER A 15 -21.93 21.49 -29.33
CA SER A 15 -21.01 22.01 -28.32
C SER A 15 -19.97 20.93 -28.04
N LEU A 16 -18.73 21.17 -28.46
CA LEU A 16 -17.62 20.24 -28.22
C LEU A 16 -17.21 20.27 -26.74
N SER A 17 -17.36 19.12 -26.07
CA SER A 17 -16.75 18.88 -24.77
C SER A 17 -15.35 18.28 -24.99
N SER A 18 -14.31 19.10 -24.94
CA SER A 18 -12.93 18.61 -24.95
C SER A 18 -12.67 17.77 -23.68
N PRO A 19 -12.12 16.55 -23.77
CA PRO A 19 -11.62 15.87 -22.58
C PRO A 19 -10.35 16.57 -22.10
N SER A 20 -10.37 17.10 -20.88
CA SER A 20 -9.21 17.63 -20.19
C SER A 20 -8.24 16.49 -19.86
N SER A 21 -7.27 16.28 -20.74
CA SER A 21 -6.17 15.35 -20.52
C SER A 21 -5.20 15.90 -19.48
N SER A 22 -5.33 15.48 -18.22
CA SER A 22 -4.27 15.58 -17.22
C SER A 22 -3.16 14.58 -17.55
N SER A 23 -2.22 15.02 -18.37
CA SER A 23 -1.07 14.24 -18.82
C SER A 23 -0.06 14.00 -17.69
N THR A 24 -0.23 12.94 -16.91
CA THR A 24 0.87 12.34 -16.13
C THR A 24 1.79 11.56 -17.07
N SER A 25 2.75 12.26 -17.67
CA SER A 25 3.80 11.67 -18.50
C SER A 25 4.91 11.05 -17.64
N GLY A 26 4.54 10.01 -16.90
CA GLY A 26 5.46 9.00 -16.40
C GLY A 26 5.10 7.66 -17.06
N SER A 27 6.02 6.69 -17.08
CA SER A 27 5.68 5.34 -17.54
C SER A 27 4.74 4.68 -16.53
N ALA A 28 3.43 4.91 -16.70
CA ALA A 28 2.41 4.27 -15.89
C ALA A 28 2.52 2.75 -16.09
N GLU A 29 2.96 2.04 -15.05
CA GLU A 29 3.04 0.58 -15.05
C GLU A 29 1.65 0.02 -15.40
N VAL A 30 1.50 -0.52 -16.61
CA VAL A 30 0.24 -1.10 -17.07
C VAL A 30 0.07 -2.43 -16.35
N LEU A 31 -0.58 -2.38 -15.19
CA LEU A 31 -0.94 -3.57 -14.42
C LEU A 31 -1.95 -4.42 -15.24
N PRO A 32 -1.83 -5.75 -15.22
CA PRO A 32 -2.68 -6.63 -16.04
C PRO A 32 -4.12 -6.74 -15.51
N PHE A 33 -4.43 -6.06 -14.39
CA PHE A 33 -5.70 -6.10 -13.67
C PHE A 33 -6.20 -4.70 -13.35
N GLU A 34 -7.51 -4.58 -13.09
CA GLU A 34 -8.18 -3.29 -12.93
C GLU A 34 -8.07 -2.75 -11.49
N ILE A 35 -7.76 -1.45 -11.36
CA ILE A 35 -7.79 -0.70 -10.10
C ILE A 35 -8.75 0.48 -10.25
N TRP A 36 -9.71 0.55 -9.34
CA TRP A 36 -10.60 1.70 -9.20
C TRP A 36 -10.08 2.60 -8.08
N TYR A 37 -9.80 3.85 -8.40
CA TYR A 37 -9.41 4.87 -7.43
C TYR A 37 -10.65 5.64 -6.94
N ARG A 38 -10.54 6.22 -5.74
CA ARG A 38 -11.58 7.11 -5.22
C ARG A 38 -11.66 8.34 -6.12
N ASP A 39 -12.85 8.62 -6.63
CA ASP A 39 -13.13 9.90 -7.27
C ASP A 39 -13.32 11.00 -6.22
N ASN A 40 -12.77 12.18 -6.51
CA ASN A 40 -12.96 13.41 -5.74
C ASN A 40 -13.35 14.58 -6.67
N SER A 41 -14.02 14.27 -7.79
CA SER A 41 -14.56 15.24 -8.75
C SER A 41 -15.81 15.97 -8.25
N GLU A 42 -16.40 15.55 -7.13
CA GLU A 42 -17.44 16.36 -6.50
C GLU A 42 -16.82 17.67 -6.00
N ASP A 43 -17.35 18.80 -6.48
CA ASP A 43 -16.97 20.15 -6.09
C ASP A 43 -17.18 20.35 -4.59
N ASP A 44 -16.19 19.95 -3.78
CA ASP A 44 -16.24 20.13 -2.33
C ASP A 44 -16.08 21.61 -2.00
N LEU A 45 -17.22 22.29 -1.82
CA LEU A 45 -17.33 23.70 -1.44
C LEU A 45 -16.73 24.01 -0.04
N SER A 46 -16.09 23.03 0.59
CA SER A 46 -15.32 23.17 1.82
C SER A 46 -14.10 24.10 1.65
N LEU A 47 -13.99 25.06 2.57
CA LEU A 47 -12.77 25.88 2.76
C LEU A 47 -11.63 25.13 3.48
N ASP A 48 -11.89 23.95 4.05
CA ASP A 48 -10.88 23.07 4.64
C ASP A 48 -10.25 22.19 3.54
N PRO A 49 -8.96 22.38 3.18
CA PRO A 49 -8.26 21.61 2.13
C PRO A 49 -8.04 20.13 2.49
N TYR A 50 -8.36 19.73 3.72
CA TYR A 50 -8.31 18.35 4.21
C TYR A 50 -9.71 17.76 4.45
N SER A 51 -10.79 18.37 3.97
CA SER A 51 -12.18 17.89 4.08
C SER A 51 -12.39 16.39 3.77
N TRP A 52 -11.67 15.88 2.77
CA TRP A 52 -11.61 14.49 2.33
C TRP A 52 -11.11 13.50 3.40
N VAL A 53 -10.28 13.98 4.34
CA VAL A 53 -9.69 13.19 5.43
C VAL A 53 -10.75 12.88 6.51
N ASP A 54 -10.77 11.63 6.98
CA ASP A 54 -11.63 11.21 8.08
C ASP A 54 -11.34 11.96 9.40
N LEU A 55 -12.40 12.26 10.17
CA LEU A 55 -12.31 13.03 11.41
C LEU A 55 -11.49 12.32 12.51
N GLU A 56 -11.36 10.99 12.49
CA GLU A 56 -10.45 10.29 13.40
C GLU A 56 -8.98 10.57 13.06
N VAL A 57 -8.64 10.75 11.78
CA VAL A 57 -7.25 10.99 11.33
C VAL A 57 -6.84 12.43 11.63
N LYS A 58 -7.72 13.41 11.41
CA LYS A 58 -7.46 14.84 11.70
C LYS A 58 -7.13 15.11 13.18
N LYS A 59 -7.58 14.24 14.08
CA LYS A 59 -7.40 14.36 15.54
C LYS A 59 -6.17 13.59 16.06
N VAL A 60 -5.37 13.02 15.17
CA VAL A 60 -4.24 12.16 15.51
C VAL A 60 -2.92 12.90 15.24
N PHE A 61 -2.24 13.22 16.33
CA PHE A 61 -0.92 13.84 16.35
C PHE A 61 0.10 12.86 16.91
N SER A 62 1.38 13.08 16.61
CA SER A 62 2.43 12.18 17.09
C SER A 62 2.87 12.49 18.51
N THR A 63 3.08 11.46 19.33
CA THR A 63 3.78 11.56 20.61
C THR A 63 5.29 11.80 20.46
N PHE A 64 5.87 11.58 19.27
CA PHE A 64 7.30 11.75 18.98
C PHE A 64 7.63 13.20 18.59
N THR A 65 7.49 14.13 19.53
CA THR A 65 7.75 15.57 19.34
C THR A 65 9.16 16.02 19.71
N ARG A 66 10.01 15.11 20.20
CA ARG A 66 11.38 15.41 20.66
C ARG A 66 12.38 14.44 20.04
N GLY A 67 13.50 14.96 19.52
CA GLY A 67 14.55 14.14 18.90
C GLY A 67 15.17 13.09 19.82
N SER A 68 15.20 13.33 21.14
CA SER A 68 15.67 12.34 22.13
C SER A 68 14.83 11.06 22.17
N ALA A 69 13.54 11.12 21.83
CA ALA A 69 12.67 9.94 21.75
C ALA A 69 12.88 9.11 20.46
N LEU A 70 13.69 9.61 19.53
CA LEU A 70 14.00 9.01 18.23
C LEU A 70 15.50 8.68 18.08
N LEU A 71 16.27 8.78 19.17
CA LEU A 71 17.71 8.53 19.17
C LEU A 71 17.98 7.07 18.80
N GLY A 72 18.79 6.88 17.75
CA GLY A 72 19.13 5.55 17.22
C GLY A 72 18.07 4.93 16.29
N THR A 73 16.87 5.51 16.18
CA THR A 73 15.78 4.96 15.34
C THR A 73 16.20 4.79 13.89
N ALA A 74 16.92 5.76 13.29
CA ALA A 74 17.45 5.66 11.93
C ALA A 74 18.25 4.35 11.69
N LYS A 75 19.15 4.00 12.62
CA LYS A 75 19.96 2.77 12.55
C LYS A 75 19.12 1.50 12.73
N VAL A 76 18.04 1.56 13.50
CA VAL A 76 17.13 0.42 13.74
C VAL A 76 16.23 0.16 12.52
N ILE A 77 15.81 1.20 11.79
CA ILE A 77 14.88 1.06 10.66
C ILE A 77 15.57 0.76 9.33
N CYS A 78 16.83 1.15 9.15
CA CYS A 78 17.59 0.79 7.95
C CYS A 78 17.93 -0.71 7.87
N GLN A 79 17.92 -1.24 6.65
CA GLN A 79 18.60 -2.48 6.28
C GLN A 79 20.11 -2.29 6.32
N LEU A 80 20.87 -3.39 6.48
CA LEU A 80 22.32 -3.36 6.29
C LEU A 80 22.63 -3.08 4.81
N GLY A 81 23.45 -2.07 4.54
CA GLY A 81 23.80 -1.66 3.18
C GLY A 81 24.36 -0.24 3.15
N PRO A 82 24.54 0.34 1.94
CA PRO A 82 25.05 1.70 1.76
C PRO A 82 24.01 2.78 2.04
N TRP A 83 22.75 2.42 2.33
CA TRP A 83 21.63 3.34 2.54
C TRP A 83 21.72 4.08 3.87
N SER A 84 21.28 5.34 3.91
CA SER A 84 21.05 6.05 5.18
C SER A 84 19.74 6.83 5.14
N VAL A 85 19.15 7.05 6.32
CA VAL A 85 17.94 7.86 6.51
C VAL A 85 18.13 8.84 7.66
N ALA A 86 17.46 9.98 7.59
CA ALA A 86 17.31 10.90 8.70
C ALA A 86 15.88 10.79 9.26
N VAL A 87 15.77 10.62 10.59
CA VAL A 87 14.51 10.49 11.31
C VAL A 87 14.28 11.74 12.16
N HIS A 88 13.13 12.38 11.97
CA HIS A 88 12.80 13.67 12.60
C HIS A 88 11.53 13.58 13.44
N PRO A 89 11.46 14.31 14.56
CA PRO A 89 10.21 14.45 15.32
C PRO A 89 9.14 15.19 14.51
N CYS A 90 7.88 14.94 14.84
CA CYS A 90 6.77 15.75 14.35
C CYS A 90 6.62 17.01 15.21
N ARG A 91 6.01 18.07 14.66
CA ARG A 91 5.52 19.19 15.47
C ARG A 91 4.31 18.73 16.31
N PRO A 92 4.03 19.33 17.49
CA PRO A 92 2.96 18.86 18.39
C PRO A 92 1.57 18.73 17.74
N ASP A 93 1.25 19.59 16.77
CA ASP A 93 -0.02 19.64 16.07
C ASP A 93 0.11 19.28 14.57
N GLU A 94 1.11 18.47 14.19
CA GLU A 94 1.35 18.00 12.82
C GLU A 94 0.73 16.60 12.61
N PRO A 95 -0.45 16.49 11.97
CA PRO A 95 -1.07 15.20 11.68
C PRO A 95 -0.43 14.54 10.45
N ALA A 96 -0.49 13.22 10.38
CA ALA A 96 0.20 12.44 9.34
C ALA A 96 -0.29 12.68 7.88
N HIS A 97 -1.39 13.42 7.70
CA HIS A 97 -1.99 13.72 6.39
C HIS A 97 -1.59 15.09 5.81
N VAL A 98 -0.79 15.89 6.54
CA VAL A 98 -0.33 17.20 6.06
C VAL A 98 0.65 17.05 4.90
N GLN A 99 0.48 17.91 3.89
CA GLN A 99 1.42 18.07 2.78
C GLN A 99 2.63 18.92 3.22
N PRO A 100 3.83 18.68 2.66
CA PRO A 100 5.02 19.47 2.97
C PRO A 100 4.91 20.90 2.43
N SER A 101 5.77 21.81 2.88
CA SER A 101 6.09 23.01 2.11
C SER A 101 6.80 22.62 0.81
N ALA A 102 6.69 23.43 -0.24
CA ALA A 102 7.48 23.25 -1.47
C ALA A 102 9.00 23.37 -1.23
N GLU A 103 9.40 23.96 -0.11
CA GLU A 103 10.80 24.12 0.33
C GLU A 103 11.29 22.98 1.22
N ASP A 104 10.40 22.13 1.76
CA ASP A 104 10.79 21.04 2.65
C ASP A 104 11.42 19.88 1.83
N PRO A 105 12.55 19.30 2.28
CA PRO A 105 13.12 18.14 1.60
C PRO A 105 12.18 16.94 1.67
N PRO A 106 12.08 16.09 0.62
CA PRO A 106 11.17 14.96 0.60
C PRO A 106 11.27 14.07 1.83
N PHE A 107 10.12 13.80 2.46
CA PHE A 107 9.99 12.91 3.60
C PHE A 107 8.67 12.14 3.52
N PHE A 108 8.53 11.10 4.33
CA PHE A 108 7.24 10.45 4.57
C PHE A 108 7.07 10.18 6.07
N PHE A 109 5.82 10.05 6.53
CA PHE A 109 5.55 9.61 7.90
C PHE A 109 5.60 8.08 7.99
N LEU A 110 6.25 7.54 9.03
CA LEU A 110 6.34 6.11 9.32
C LEU A 110 5.85 5.81 10.74
N TYR A 111 4.97 4.82 10.90
CA TYR A 111 4.60 4.31 12.23
C TYR A 111 5.74 3.49 12.84
N GLU A 112 6.08 3.73 14.11
CA GLU A 112 7.05 2.97 14.89
C GLU A 112 6.77 1.45 14.87
N THR A 113 5.49 1.08 14.83
CA THR A 113 5.01 -0.31 14.79
C THR A 113 5.54 -1.11 13.58
N LEU A 114 5.73 -0.48 12.42
CA LEU A 114 6.19 -1.17 11.20
C LEU A 114 7.57 -1.81 11.41
N PRO A 115 8.63 -1.05 11.76
CA PRO A 115 9.94 -1.63 12.03
C PRO A 115 10.05 -2.39 13.35
N SER A 116 9.29 -2.02 14.39
CA SER A 116 9.41 -2.65 15.72
C SER A 116 8.63 -3.95 15.90
N LYS A 117 7.49 -4.13 15.20
CA LYS A 117 6.60 -5.30 15.35
C LYS A 117 6.38 -6.07 14.05
N LEU A 118 6.38 -5.39 12.91
CA LEU A 118 6.15 -6.02 11.60
C LEU A 118 7.45 -6.38 10.86
N GLY A 119 8.61 -5.91 11.34
CA GLY A 119 9.91 -6.20 10.74
C GLY A 119 10.15 -5.52 9.39
N ILE A 120 9.36 -4.48 9.06
CA ILE A 120 9.55 -3.63 7.88
C ILE A 120 10.87 -2.85 8.04
N LYS A 121 11.65 -2.71 6.96
CA LYS A 121 12.95 -1.99 6.97
C LYS A 121 13.07 -1.09 5.75
N LEU A 122 13.97 -0.10 5.83
CA LEU A 122 14.24 0.87 4.77
C LEU A 122 15.59 0.61 4.07
N PRO A 123 15.70 0.77 2.74
CA PRO A 123 14.62 1.12 1.80
C PRO A 123 13.53 0.04 1.75
N PHE A 124 12.29 0.45 1.48
CA PHE A 124 11.20 -0.51 1.22
C PHE A 124 11.54 -1.39 0.02
N THR A 125 11.10 -2.64 0.05
CA THR A 125 11.32 -3.58 -1.07
C THR A 125 10.63 -3.09 -2.35
N SER A 126 10.98 -3.65 -3.51
CA SER A 126 10.26 -3.35 -4.76
C SER A 126 8.77 -3.69 -4.63
N PHE A 127 8.44 -4.80 -3.97
CA PHE A 127 7.07 -5.24 -3.76
C PHE A 127 6.28 -4.32 -2.80
N GLU A 128 6.87 -3.94 -1.65
CA GLU A 128 6.26 -2.99 -0.71
C GLU A 128 5.94 -1.65 -1.41
N ARG A 129 6.89 -1.12 -2.20
CA ARG A 129 6.71 0.11 -2.99
C ARG A 129 5.63 -0.04 -4.06
N SER A 130 5.62 -1.15 -4.79
CA SER A 130 4.58 -1.43 -5.79
C SER A 130 3.18 -1.59 -5.18
N VAL A 131 3.04 -2.13 -3.97
CA VAL A 131 1.74 -2.16 -3.27
C VAL A 131 1.29 -0.74 -2.89
N LEU A 132 2.19 0.12 -2.39
CA LEU A 132 1.86 1.51 -2.07
C LEU A 132 1.46 2.32 -3.31
N ARG A 133 2.16 2.13 -4.44
CA ARG A 133 1.81 2.73 -5.75
C ARG A 133 0.46 2.23 -6.25
N ALA A 134 0.24 0.91 -6.32
CA ALA A 134 -1.02 0.32 -6.80
C ALA A 134 -2.22 0.69 -5.93
N LEU A 135 -2.03 0.92 -4.63
CA LEU A 135 -3.09 1.41 -3.75
C LEU A 135 -3.22 2.94 -3.74
N ASN A 136 -2.28 3.67 -4.35
CA ASN A 136 -2.12 5.12 -4.26
C ASN A 136 -2.20 5.63 -2.80
N VAL A 137 -1.37 5.09 -1.89
CA VAL A 137 -1.38 5.44 -0.47
C VAL A 137 0.01 5.70 0.10
N ALA A 138 0.09 6.60 1.08
CA ALA A 138 1.28 6.76 1.90
C ALA A 138 1.49 5.64 2.93
N PRO A 139 2.73 5.45 3.44
CA PRO A 139 3.02 4.41 4.43
C PRO A 139 2.18 4.47 5.72
N THR A 140 1.80 5.66 6.19
CA THR A 140 0.88 5.82 7.34
C THR A 140 -0.60 5.78 6.96
N GLN A 141 -0.95 5.93 5.69
CA GLN A 141 -2.31 5.77 5.19
C GLN A 141 -2.68 4.30 5.07
N LEU A 142 -1.73 3.41 4.77
CA LEU A 142 -1.93 1.96 4.82
C LEU A 142 -1.95 1.46 6.28
N HIS A 143 -3.07 0.83 6.69
CA HIS A 143 -3.26 0.35 8.07
C HIS A 143 -2.23 -0.73 8.49
N PRO A 144 -1.74 -0.79 9.75
CA PRO A 144 -0.71 -1.75 10.15
C PRO A 144 -1.04 -3.24 9.94
N ASN A 145 -2.32 -3.66 10.05
CA ASN A 145 -2.68 -5.04 9.67
C ASN A 145 -2.53 -5.30 8.16
N SER A 146 -2.73 -4.28 7.31
CA SER A 146 -2.50 -4.37 5.87
C SER A 146 -1.02 -4.51 5.55
N TRP A 147 -0.17 -3.70 6.20
CA TRP A 147 1.30 -3.86 6.18
C TRP A 147 1.73 -5.26 6.63
N GLY A 148 1.08 -5.81 7.66
CA GLY A 148 1.28 -7.20 8.08
C GLY A 148 1.02 -8.20 6.95
N PHE A 149 -0.06 -8.05 6.19
CA PHE A 149 -0.33 -8.91 5.03
C PHE A 149 0.72 -8.75 3.93
N VAL A 150 1.16 -7.54 3.60
CA VAL A 150 2.23 -7.28 2.61
C VAL A 150 3.49 -8.03 3.01
N ARG A 151 3.97 -7.83 4.25
CA ARG A 151 5.22 -8.43 4.72
C ARG A 151 5.15 -9.94 4.88
N ALA A 152 4.05 -10.47 5.41
CA ALA A 152 3.89 -11.92 5.54
C ALA A 152 3.71 -12.62 4.18
N PHE A 153 3.09 -11.97 3.19
CA PHE A 153 3.04 -12.49 1.83
C PHE A 153 4.42 -12.51 1.18
N GLU A 154 5.19 -11.43 1.31
CA GLU A 154 6.57 -11.39 0.82
C GLU A 154 7.45 -12.47 1.45
N LEU A 155 7.37 -12.67 2.77
CA LEU A 155 8.07 -13.74 3.49
C LEU A 155 7.63 -15.15 3.04
N ILE A 156 6.34 -15.36 2.70
CA ILE A 156 5.88 -16.62 2.09
C ILE A 156 6.54 -16.82 0.72
N CYS A 157 6.60 -15.79 -0.11
CA CYS A 157 7.23 -15.87 -1.43
C CYS A 157 8.73 -16.20 -1.31
N GLU A 158 9.44 -15.56 -0.38
CA GLU A 158 10.85 -15.83 -0.06
C GLU A 158 11.07 -17.28 0.40
N ASP A 159 10.26 -17.79 1.33
CA ASP A 159 10.38 -19.18 1.83
C ASP A 159 10.04 -20.23 0.75
N LEU A 160 9.28 -19.87 -0.28
CA LEU A 160 8.93 -20.74 -1.41
C LEU A 160 9.83 -20.52 -2.64
N GLY A 161 10.79 -19.58 -2.59
CA GLY A 161 11.65 -19.25 -3.74
C GLY A 161 10.90 -18.63 -4.92
N ARG A 162 9.78 -17.94 -4.67
CA ARG A 162 8.95 -17.26 -5.68
C ARG A 162 9.14 -15.74 -5.58
N ALA A 163 8.97 -15.04 -6.70
CA ALA A 163 8.86 -13.59 -6.70
C ALA A 163 7.47 -13.16 -6.18
N PRO A 164 7.37 -12.18 -5.27
CA PRO A 164 6.09 -11.64 -4.85
C PRO A 164 5.45 -10.81 -5.98
N SER A 165 4.22 -11.15 -6.36
CA SER A 165 3.44 -10.47 -7.40
C SER A 165 2.26 -9.68 -6.83
N LEU A 166 1.96 -8.53 -7.43
CA LEU A 166 0.74 -7.77 -7.14
C LEU A 166 -0.54 -8.54 -7.54
N SER A 167 -0.56 -9.20 -8.69
CA SER A 167 -1.71 -9.97 -9.18
C SER A 167 -2.04 -11.10 -8.21
N VAL A 168 -1.01 -11.85 -7.77
CA VAL A 168 -1.16 -12.91 -6.77
C VAL A 168 -1.56 -12.35 -5.40
N PHE A 169 -0.97 -11.22 -4.97
CA PHE A 169 -1.35 -10.57 -3.72
C PHE A 169 -2.82 -10.14 -3.71
N PHE A 170 -3.25 -9.37 -4.71
CA PHE A 170 -4.63 -8.91 -4.83
C PHE A 170 -5.62 -10.01 -5.24
N TRP A 171 -5.15 -11.18 -5.70
CA TRP A 171 -5.99 -12.37 -5.80
C TRP A 171 -6.50 -12.82 -4.41
N PHE A 172 -5.64 -12.79 -3.38
CA PHE A 172 -5.99 -13.20 -2.01
C PHE A 172 -6.52 -12.07 -1.13
N PHE A 173 -6.10 -10.82 -1.35
CA PHE A 173 -6.49 -9.66 -0.54
C PHE A 173 -7.37 -8.67 -1.30
N SER A 174 -8.28 -8.02 -0.58
CA SER A 174 -9.11 -6.92 -1.10
C SER A 174 -9.21 -5.78 -0.10
N LEU A 175 -9.43 -4.59 -0.62
CA LEU A 175 -9.72 -3.39 0.15
C LEU A 175 -11.05 -3.51 0.91
N ARG A 176 -11.12 -2.90 2.08
CA ARG A 176 -12.37 -2.61 2.79
C ARG A 176 -12.88 -1.25 2.34
N LYS A 177 -14.16 -1.18 1.96
CA LYS A 177 -14.81 0.09 1.61
C LYS A 177 -14.90 1.00 2.84
N ALA A 178 -14.66 2.30 2.64
CA ALA A 178 -14.82 3.36 3.63
C ALA A 178 -15.42 4.60 2.94
N ALA A 179 -16.30 5.34 3.65
CA ALA A 179 -16.97 6.51 3.08
C ALA A 179 -16.04 7.73 2.97
N LYS A 180 -15.19 7.97 3.98
CA LYS A 180 -14.15 9.00 4.00
C LYS A 180 -12.75 8.38 3.85
N VAL A 181 -11.77 9.20 3.52
CA VAL A 181 -10.37 8.75 3.43
C VAL A 181 -9.78 8.66 4.83
N GLY A 182 -9.82 7.44 5.38
CA GLY A 182 -9.12 7.05 6.61
C GLY A 182 -7.95 6.12 6.31
N TRP A 183 -7.63 5.25 7.27
CA TRP A 183 -6.62 4.20 7.08
C TRP A 183 -7.09 3.11 6.10
N THR A 184 -6.44 3.04 4.94
CA THR A 184 -6.64 2.02 3.92
C THR A 184 -6.39 0.63 4.48
N SER A 185 -7.46 -0.16 4.55
CA SER A 185 -7.48 -1.46 5.24
C SER A 185 -7.72 -2.60 4.26
N LEU A 186 -6.81 -3.56 4.23
CA LEU A 186 -6.95 -4.81 3.48
C LEU A 186 -7.63 -5.89 4.31
N SER A 187 -8.17 -6.90 3.64
CA SER A 187 -8.70 -8.12 4.23
C SER A 187 -8.61 -9.28 3.24
N SER A 188 -8.43 -10.50 3.77
CA SER A 188 -8.44 -11.72 2.98
C SER A 188 -9.82 -11.92 2.32
N ARG A 189 -9.86 -12.13 1.00
CA ARG A 189 -11.10 -12.25 0.24
C ARG A 189 -11.93 -13.46 0.70
N PRO A 190 -13.27 -13.38 0.62
CA PRO A 190 -14.13 -14.56 0.78
C PRO A 190 -13.67 -15.70 -0.15
N LYS A 191 -13.66 -16.94 0.37
CA LYS A 191 -13.19 -18.15 -0.33
C LYS A 191 -11.72 -18.16 -0.78
N ARG A 192 -10.93 -17.10 -0.56
CA ARG A 192 -9.49 -17.01 -0.89
C ARG A 192 -8.68 -16.58 0.35
N LYS A 193 -8.83 -17.30 1.46
CA LYS A 193 -8.20 -16.95 2.74
C LYS A 193 -6.78 -17.52 2.84
N LEU A 194 -5.75 -16.71 2.56
CA LEU A 194 -4.36 -17.09 2.78
C LEU A 194 -3.87 -16.76 4.21
N LEU A 195 -4.11 -15.53 4.67
CA LEU A 195 -3.63 -15.02 5.97
C LEU A 195 -4.77 -14.66 6.94
N LYS A 196 -4.51 -14.82 8.24
CA LYS A 196 -5.18 -14.11 9.35
C LYS A 196 -4.44 -12.79 9.65
N PRO A 197 -5.10 -11.70 10.07
CA PRO A 197 -4.44 -10.43 10.39
C PRO A 197 -3.40 -10.58 11.51
N PHE A 198 -2.44 -9.65 11.59
CA PHE A 198 -1.38 -9.67 12.61
C PHE A 198 -1.94 -9.52 14.04
N LEU A 199 -2.93 -8.63 14.21
CA LEU A 199 -3.77 -8.54 15.41
C LEU A 199 -5.24 -8.50 15.01
N GLU A 200 -6.12 -9.08 15.84
CA GLU A 200 -7.58 -8.98 15.64
C GLU A 200 -8.07 -7.54 15.71
N SER A 201 -7.44 -6.72 16.57
CA SER A 201 -7.67 -5.28 16.62
C SER A 201 -6.34 -4.55 16.86
N PHE A 202 -5.96 -3.67 15.94
CA PHE A 202 -4.74 -2.86 16.03
C PHE A 202 -5.11 -1.46 16.53
N LYS A 203 -5.22 -1.28 17.85
CA LYS A 203 -5.72 -0.02 18.43
C LYS A 203 -4.61 1.01 18.75
N VAL A 204 -3.47 0.54 19.25
CA VAL A 204 -2.37 1.41 19.72
C VAL A 204 -1.28 1.50 18.66
N PHE A 205 -1.44 2.48 17.77
CA PHE A 205 -0.47 2.83 16.72
C PHE A 205 -0.63 4.26 16.18
N LYS A 206 -1.87 4.77 16.16
CA LYS A 206 -2.27 5.99 15.43
C LYS A 206 -1.37 7.20 15.74
N ASP A 207 -1.01 7.39 17.01
CA ASP A 207 -0.22 8.47 17.60
C ASP A 207 1.30 8.21 17.64
N ARG A 208 1.77 7.06 17.12
CA ARG A 208 3.18 6.62 17.21
C ARG A 208 3.87 6.63 15.84
N PHE A 209 4.01 7.80 15.24
CA PHE A 209 4.67 8.01 13.95
C PHE A 209 5.75 9.10 13.99
N TYR A 210 6.69 9.08 13.05
CA TYR A 210 7.72 10.11 12.91
C TYR A 210 8.03 10.35 11.44
N LYS A 211 8.72 11.45 11.13
CA LYS A 211 9.13 11.77 9.76
C LYS A 211 10.42 11.03 9.40
N VAL A 212 10.48 10.49 8.19
CA VAL A 212 11.67 9.84 7.63
C VAL A 212 12.00 10.49 6.30
N SER A 213 13.24 10.91 6.16
CA SER A 213 13.79 11.59 4.97
C SER A 213 15.08 10.92 4.52
N GLN A 214 15.54 11.28 3.32
CA GLN A 214 16.84 10.84 2.80
C GLN A 214 17.96 11.18 3.80
N GLY A 215 18.85 10.22 4.08
CA GLY A 215 20.03 10.48 4.90
C GLY A 215 21.16 11.11 4.07
N ALA A 216 22.09 11.78 4.76
CA ALA A 216 23.15 12.57 4.12
C ALA A 216 24.18 11.77 3.31
N VAL A 217 24.15 10.44 3.36
CA VAL A 217 25.06 9.55 2.64
C VAL A 217 24.33 8.38 1.98
N GLY A 218 24.93 7.82 0.94
CA GLY A 218 24.41 6.64 0.26
C GLY A 218 23.39 6.95 -0.84
N PRO A 219 22.80 5.90 -1.45
CA PRO A 219 21.87 6.07 -2.56
C PRO A 219 20.55 6.72 -2.14
N ILE A 220 19.87 7.33 -3.11
CA ILE A 220 18.54 7.90 -2.94
C ILE A 220 17.50 6.78 -2.76
N ILE A 221 16.67 6.89 -1.72
CA ILE A 221 15.64 5.88 -1.40
C ILE A 221 14.19 6.34 -1.57
N LEU A 222 13.96 7.64 -1.84
CA LEU A 222 12.61 8.23 -1.90
C LEU A 222 12.14 8.53 -3.32
N ILE A 223 13.03 9.05 -4.16
CA ILE A 223 12.76 9.44 -5.54
C ILE A 223 13.64 8.65 -6.52
N ASP A 224 13.17 8.48 -7.74
CA ASP A 224 13.88 7.83 -8.82
C ASP A 224 14.78 8.82 -9.62
N SER A 225 15.34 8.36 -10.73
CA SER A 225 16.19 9.16 -11.63
C SER A 225 15.44 10.26 -12.38
N SER A 226 14.12 10.17 -12.49
CA SER A 226 13.23 11.16 -13.11
C SER A 226 12.84 12.27 -12.12
N GLY A 227 13.09 12.05 -10.82
CA GLY A 227 12.62 12.89 -9.73
C GLY A 227 11.26 12.46 -9.16
N ASP A 228 10.65 11.41 -9.70
CA ASP A 228 9.35 10.91 -9.25
C ASP A 228 9.49 10.10 -7.96
N PRO A 229 8.56 10.22 -7.00
CA PRO A 229 8.62 9.45 -5.76
C PRO A 229 8.30 7.98 -6.03
N TYR A 230 9.13 7.07 -5.50
CA TYR A 230 8.96 5.61 -5.70
C TYR A 230 7.64 5.05 -5.16
N PHE A 231 6.93 5.81 -4.33
CA PHE A 231 5.62 5.55 -3.74
C PHE A 231 5.06 6.89 -3.22
N PRO A 232 3.74 7.05 -3.03
CA PRO A 232 3.19 8.29 -2.46
C PRO A 232 3.80 8.58 -1.08
N LEU A 233 4.51 9.70 -0.95
CA LEU A 233 5.19 10.05 0.31
C LEU A 233 4.21 10.60 1.36
N TYR A 234 3.16 11.26 0.91
CA TYR A 234 2.14 11.94 1.71
C TYR A 234 0.75 11.37 1.43
N TRP A 235 -0.18 11.53 2.38
CA TRP A 235 -1.53 10.96 2.23
C TRP A 235 -2.21 11.48 0.97
N THR A 236 -2.78 10.57 0.20
CA THR A 236 -3.46 10.91 -1.05
C THR A 236 -4.97 11.04 -0.78
N PRO A 237 -5.66 11.97 -1.46
CA PRO A 237 -7.10 12.03 -1.41
C PRO A 237 -7.75 10.96 -2.30
N GLN A 238 -7.02 10.36 -3.25
CA GLN A 238 -7.52 9.39 -4.23
C GLN A 238 -6.95 7.96 -4.04
N PRO A 239 -7.09 7.33 -2.85
CA PRO A 239 -6.64 5.96 -2.66
C PRO A 239 -7.47 5.00 -3.50
N ALA A 240 -6.92 3.82 -3.80
CA ALA A 240 -7.67 2.73 -4.41
C ALA A 240 -8.87 2.33 -3.52
N VAL A 241 -10.04 2.17 -4.14
CA VAL A 241 -11.29 1.71 -3.50
C VAL A 241 -11.64 0.27 -3.87
N SER A 242 -11.15 -0.21 -5.02
CA SER A 242 -11.24 -1.62 -5.42
C SER A 242 -10.03 -2.01 -6.28
N VAL A 243 -9.60 -3.25 -6.13
CA VAL A 243 -8.68 -3.92 -7.05
C VAL A 243 -9.33 -5.23 -7.48
N THR A 244 -9.39 -5.51 -8.77
CA THR A 244 -10.08 -6.68 -9.33
C THR A 244 -9.12 -7.51 -10.15
N VAL A 245 -8.69 -8.65 -9.59
CA VAL A 245 -7.87 -9.65 -10.31
C VAL A 245 -8.75 -10.86 -10.65
N ALA A 246 -8.96 -11.07 -11.94
CA ALA A 246 -9.55 -12.24 -12.56
C ALA A 246 -8.48 -13.24 -13.01
N GLU A 247 -8.87 -14.48 -13.31
CA GLU A 247 -7.93 -15.55 -13.67
C GLU A 247 -7.23 -15.29 -15.02
N LYS A 248 -7.88 -14.56 -15.93
CA LYS A 248 -7.28 -14.13 -17.20
C LYS A 248 -6.15 -13.11 -17.00
N ASP A 249 -6.12 -12.42 -15.87
CA ASP A 249 -5.15 -11.35 -15.53
C ASP A 249 -3.88 -11.95 -14.89
N LEU A 250 -3.85 -13.27 -14.65
CA LEU A 250 -2.72 -14.00 -14.09
C LEU A 250 -1.86 -14.64 -15.19
N GLU A 251 -0.54 -14.50 -15.08
CA GLU A 251 0.42 -15.24 -15.89
C GLU A 251 0.40 -16.75 -15.55
N GLY A 252 1.01 -17.59 -16.40
CA GLY A 252 1.03 -19.05 -16.20
C GLY A 252 1.60 -19.47 -14.84
N TRP A 253 2.77 -18.93 -14.47
CA TRP A 253 3.40 -19.21 -13.18
C TRP A 253 2.61 -18.63 -11.99
N GLU A 254 1.88 -17.52 -12.19
CA GLU A 254 1.03 -16.93 -11.17
C GLU A 254 -0.19 -17.81 -10.89
N LYS A 255 -0.77 -18.44 -11.91
CA LYS A 255 -1.86 -19.43 -11.76
C LYS A 255 -1.39 -20.66 -10.98
N GLU A 256 -0.22 -21.19 -11.32
CA GLU A 256 0.40 -22.29 -10.57
C GLU A 256 0.64 -21.89 -9.11
N PHE A 257 1.18 -20.70 -8.87
CA PHE A 257 1.47 -20.22 -7.52
C PHE A 257 0.19 -19.93 -6.71
N VAL A 258 -0.86 -19.38 -7.35
CA VAL A 258 -2.20 -19.23 -6.76
C VAL A 258 -2.78 -20.60 -6.39
N ALA A 259 -2.64 -21.63 -7.24
CA ALA A 259 -3.10 -22.99 -6.94
C ALA A 259 -2.32 -23.63 -5.78
N GLU A 260 -1.00 -23.45 -5.74
CA GLU A 260 -0.13 -23.87 -4.64
C GLU A 260 -0.56 -23.23 -3.31
N LEU A 261 -0.73 -21.90 -3.29
CA LEU A 261 -1.18 -21.14 -2.12
C LEU A 261 -2.62 -21.45 -1.71
N HIS A 262 -3.51 -21.82 -2.64
CA HIS A 262 -4.85 -22.31 -2.32
C HIS A 262 -4.84 -23.66 -1.58
N GLY A 263 -3.80 -24.48 -1.77
CA GLY A 263 -3.59 -25.71 -1.01
C GLY A 263 -3.16 -25.49 0.45
N PHE A 264 -2.83 -24.25 0.83
CA PHE A 264 -2.34 -23.95 2.18
C PHE A 264 -3.49 -23.85 3.19
N ARG A 265 -3.20 -24.22 4.44
CA ARG A 265 -4.06 -23.86 5.58
C ARG A 265 -3.90 -22.35 5.84
N VAL A 266 -4.96 -21.67 6.27
CA VAL A 266 -4.89 -20.22 6.59
C VAL A 266 -3.82 -19.95 7.65
N LEU A 267 -2.79 -19.19 7.28
CA LEU A 267 -1.61 -18.94 8.11
C LEU A 267 -1.79 -17.70 9.00
N SER A 268 -1.03 -17.63 10.09
CA SER A 268 -0.98 -16.46 10.98
C SER A 268 0.11 -15.50 10.52
N THR A 269 -0.29 -14.27 10.15
CA THR A 269 0.65 -13.17 9.82
C THR A 269 1.66 -12.93 10.95
N ALA A 270 1.22 -13.00 12.20
CA ALA A 270 2.09 -12.78 13.36
C ALA A 270 3.10 -13.92 13.58
N GLU A 271 2.75 -15.16 13.26
CA GLU A 271 3.68 -16.30 13.33
C GLU A 271 4.75 -16.23 12.23
N ILE A 272 4.34 -15.92 11.00
CA ILE A 272 5.24 -15.77 9.85
C ILE A 272 6.26 -14.66 10.12
N ILE A 273 5.80 -13.45 10.45
CA ILE A 273 6.68 -12.29 10.70
C ILE A 273 7.65 -12.54 11.87
N LYS A 274 7.21 -13.26 12.92
CA LYS A 274 8.07 -13.63 14.05
C LYS A 274 8.93 -14.87 13.80
N GLY A 275 8.85 -15.50 12.63
CA GLY A 275 9.57 -16.73 12.29
C GLY A 275 9.29 -17.92 13.23
N SER A 276 8.18 -17.89 13.97
CA SER A 276 7.88 -18.79 15.10
C SER A 276 6.43 -19.29 15.09
N GLY A 277 6.09 -20.25 15.96
CA GLY A 277 4.75 -20.84 16.01
C GLY A 277 4.49 -21.88 14.91
N PHE A 278 3.22 -22.20 14.65
CA PHE A 278 2.80 -23.25 13.72
C PHE A 278 3.05 -22.86 12.26
N SER A 279 2.63 -21.66 11.85
CA SER A 279 2.70 -21.22 10.44
C SER A 279 4.13 -21.17 9.92
N ALA A 280 5.09 -20.68 10.72
CA ALA A 280 6.50 -20.65 10.34
C ALA A 280 7.12 -22.06 10.25
N LYS A 281 6.73 -23.00 11.14
CA LYS A 281 7.14 -24.41 11.04
C LYS A 281 6.54 -25.09 9.80
N TYR A 282 5.30 -24.77 9.46
CA TYR A 282 4.62 -25.29 8.29
C TYR A 282 5.30 -24.85 6.98
N LEU A 283 5.61 -23.56 6.82
CA LEU A 283 6.35 -23.04 5.66
C LEU A 283 7.73 -23.69 5.52
N LYS A 284 8.51 -23.76 6.61
CA LYS A 284 9.82 -24.45 6.63
C LYS A 284 9.73 -25.92 6.19
N ASN A 285 8.66 -26.61 6.56
CA ASN A 285 8.42 -27.99 6.13
C ASN A 285 8.04 -28.09 4.63
N ILE A 286 7.30 -27.12 4.08
CA ILE A 286 7.01 -27.05 2.64
C ILE A 286 8.30 -26.78 1.86
N ARG A 287 9.04 -25.74 2.24
CA ARG A 287 10.34 -25.39 1.67
C ARG A 287 11.30 -26.59 1.61
N LYS A 288 11.39 -27.36 2.71
CA LYS A 288 12.20 -28.59 2.76
C LYS A 288 11.71 -29.67 1.79
N LYS A 289 10.39 -29.85 1.63
CA LYS A 289 9.83 -30.81 0.65
C LYS A 289 10.11 -30.38 -0.78
N LEU A 290 9.94 -29.10 -1.10
CA LEU A 290 10.24 -28.54 -2.42
C LEU A 290 11.73 -28.75 -2.76
N SER A 291 12.64 -28.38 -1.85
CA SER A 291 14.09 -28.59 -2.07
C SER A 291 14.49 -30.07 -2.22
N GLN A 292 13.75 -31.00 -1.59
CA GLN A 292 13.96 -32.43 -1.75
C GLN A 292 13.36 -33.00 -3.05
N ALA A 293 12.31 -32.38 -3.59
CA ALA A 293 11.74 -32.76 -4.87
C ALA A 293 12.64 -32.32 -6.04
N SER A 294 13.15 -31.08 -6.00
CA SER A 294 14.08 -30.54 -7.00
C SER A 294 15.48 -31.17 -6.97
N ALA A 295 15.81 -31.97 -5.95
CA ALA A 295 17.09 -32.64 -5.78
C ALA A 295 17.08 -34.12 -6.23
N LYS A 296 15.97 -34.62 -6.79
CA LYS A 296 15.92 -35.93 -7.43
C LYS A 296 16.18 -35.78 -8.93
N PRO A 297 17.15 -36.52 -9.50
CA PRO A 297 17.39 -36.55 -10.94
C PRO A 297 16.29 -37.33 -11.69
#